data_AF-A0A0L8FR20-F1
#
_entry.id   AF-A0A0L8FR20-F1
#
_cell.length_a   1.000
_cell.length_b   1.000
_cell.length_c   1.000
_cell.angle_alpha   90.00
_cell.angle_beta   90.00
_cell.angle_gamma   90.00
#
_symmetry.space_group_name_H-M   'P 1'
#
loop_
_entity.id
_entity.type
_entity.pdbx_description
1 polymer ?
#
loop_
_entity_poly.entity_id
_entity_poly.type
_entity_poly.pdbx_seq_one_letter_code
_entity_poly.pdbx_strand_id
1 'polypeptide(L)'
;MAEKDFEYVQKMCQKKPLKGNPLKVDRIEEIKSVQVKTVSSNVSSESLESYFGDRERSSGGDISSIRQETKDTYIVSFKEAFGK
;
A
#
# COMPACT_ATOMS: atom_id res chain seq x y z
N MET A 1 -14.35 19.97 -9.46
CA MET A 1 -13.33 19.83 -10.53
C MET A 1 -13.44 18.40 -11.03
N ALA A 2 -13.65 18.16 -12.32
CA ALA A 2 -13.81 16.81 -12.84
C ALA A 2 -12.48 16.06 -12.68
N GLU A 3 -12.53 14.97 -11.93
CA GLU A 3 -11.43 14.01 -11.80
C GLU A 3 -11.01 13.59 -13.22
N LYS A 4 -9.72 13.77 -13.56
CA LYS A 4 -9.26 13.43 -14.90
C LYS A 4 -9.23 11.90 -15.01
N ASP A 5 -10.07 11.39 -15.90
CA ASP A 5 -10.17 9.98 -16.21
C ASP A 5 -8.79 9.39 -16.58
N PHE A 6 -8.48 8.22 -16.03
CA PHE A 6 -7.26 7.45 -16.33
C PHE A 6 -7.04 7.32 -17.84
N GLU A 7 -8.10 7.07 -18.61
CA GLU A 7 -8.01 6.93 -20.07
C GLU A 7 -7.55 8.21 -20.75
N TYR A 8 -7.99 9.37 -20.26
CA TYR A 8 -7.56 10.66 -20.77
C TYR A 8 -6.07 10.90 -20.52
N VAL A 9 -5.59 10.62 -19.30
CA VAL A 9 -4.18 10.77 -18.94
C VAL A 9 -3.29 9.83 -19.75
N GLN A 10 -3.68 8.56 -19.88
CA GLN A 10 -2.96 7.57 -20.68
C GLN A 10 -2.81 8.02 -22.14
N LYS A 11 -3.90 8.50 -22.77
CA LYS A 11 -3.87 9.03 -24.15
C LYS A 11 -2.95 10.25 -24.28
N MET A 12 -2.91 11.13 -23.29
CA MET A 12 -2.05 12.32 -23.32
C MET A 12 -0.55 11.99 -23.21
N CYS A 13 -0.21 11.01 -22.38
CA CYS A 13 1.17 10.53 -22.20
C CYS A 13 1.74 9.88 -23.47
N GLN A 14 0.90 9.20 -24.26
CA GLN A 14 1.32 8.65 -25.56
C GLN A 14 1.63 9.72 -26.62
N LYS A 15 0.95 10.89 -26.54
CA LYS A 15 1.12 11.97 -27.53
C LYS A 15 2.34 12.86 -27.27
N LYS A 16 2.89 12.84 -26.07
CA LYS A 16 3.97 13.76 -25.65
C LYS A 16 5.09 12.98 -24.95
N PRO A 17 6.10 12.51 -25.71
CA PRO A 17 7.25 11.83 -25.12
C PRO A 17 8.08 12.80 -24.27
N LEU A 18 8.66 12.30 -23.17
CA LEU A 18 9.54 13.09 -22.30
C LEU A 18 10.99 12.90 -22.76
N LYS A 19 11.59 13.96 -23.31
CA LYS A 19 12.95 13.91 -23.88
C LYS A 19 13.12 12.78 -24.92
N GLY A 20 12.08 12.56 -25.73
CA GLY A 20 12.05 11.48 -26.73
C GLY A 20 11.71 10.09 -26.19
N ASN A 21 11.52 9.92 -24.87
CA ASN A 21 11.14 8.64 -24.28
C ASN A 21 9.61 8.52 -24.17
N PRO A 22 9.02 7.37 -24.57
CA PRO A 22 7.59 7.13 -24.40
C PRO A 22 7.24 7.03 -22.91
N LEU A 23 6.14 7.68 -22.53
CA LEU A 23 5.63 7.62 -21.16
C LEU A 23 4.72 6.40 -21.00
N LYS A 24 4.92 5.64 -19.92
CA LYS A 24 4.02 4.57 -19.48
C LYS A 24 3.11 5.09 -18.38
N VAL A 25 1.83 4.76 -18.46
CA VAL A 25 0.83 5.08 -17.43
C VAL A 25 0.23 3.75 -16.99
N ASP A 26 0.42 3.42 -15.72
CA ASP A 26 -0.17 2.23 -15.11
C ASP A 26 -1.04 2.66 -13.94
N ARG A 27 -2.11 1.90 -13.68
CA ARG A 27 -2.81 2.01 -12.40
C ARG A 27 -1.93 1.36 -11.35
N ILE A 28 -1.72 2.06 -10.25
CA ILE A 28 -1.16 1.46 -9.04
C ILE A 28 -2.34 0.94 -8.23
N GLU A 29 -2.24 -0.30 -7.74
CA GLU A 29 -3.16 -0.76 -6.72
C GLU A 29 -3.04 0.16 -5.51
N GLU A 30 -4.16 0.39 -4.85
CA GLU A 30 -4.18 1.18 -3.64
C GLU A 30 -3.24 0.55 -2.60
N ILE A 31 -2.26 1.33 -2.13
CA ILE A 31 -1.28 0.84 -1.15
C ILE A 31 -1.98 0.76 0.19
N LYS A 32 -2.47 -0.45 0.51
CA LYS A 32 -3.14 -0.77 1.78
C LYS A 32 -2.22 -1.49 2.74
N SER A 33 -0.92 -1.31 2.63
CA SER A 33 0.05 -2.10 3.38
C SER A 33 1.16 -1.26 3.97
N VAL A 34 1.65 -1.67 5.13
CA VAL A 34 2.82 -1.09 5.81
C VAL A 34 3.90 -2.16 5.99
N GLN A 35 5.16 -1.74 5.89
CA GLN A 35 6.30 -2.58 6.20
C GLN A 35 6.80 -2.28 7.61
N VAL A 36 6.73 -3.28 8.49
CA VAL A 36 7.17 -3.21 9.88
C VAL A 36 8.54 -3.86 9.97
N LYS A 37 9.55 -3.11 10.39
CA LYS A 37 10.95 -3.54 10.46
C LYS A 37 11.42 -3.67 11.90
N THR A 38 12.52 -4.38 12.11
CA THR A 38 13.15 -4.56 13.44
C THR A 38 12.15 -5.21 14.43
N VAL A 39 11.34 -6.14 13.93
CA VAL A 39 10.41 -6.91 14.76
C VAL A 39 11.21 -7.90 15.60
N SER A 40 11.08 -7.77 16.92
CA SER A 40 11.76 -8.65 17.87
C SER A 40 11.30 -10.10 17.73
N SER A 41 12.19 -11.07 17.97
CA SER A 41 11.91 -12.49 17.78
C SER A 41 10.80 -13.06 18.69
N ASN A 42 10.40 -12.32 19.72
CA ASN A 42 9.29 -12.67 20.61
C ASN A 42 7.93 -12.15 20.12
N VAL A 43 7.88 -11.36 19.04
CA VAL A 43 6.65 -10.84 18.46
C VAL A 43 6.19 -11.79 17.35
N SER A 44 5.01 -12.38 17.51
CA SER A 44 4.41 -13.24 16.49
C SER A 44 3.59 -12.44 15.48
N SER A 45 3.24 -13.07 14.35
CA SER A 45 2.29 -12.49 13.40
C SER A 45 0.94 -12.20 14.04
N GLU A 46 0.46 -13.03 14.98
CA GLU A 46 -0.80 -12.78 15.71
C GLU A 46 -0.68 -11.55 16.63
N SER A 47 0.50 -11.31 17.20
CA SER A 47 0.76 -10.11 18.00
C SER A 47 0.69 -8.85 17.14
N LEU A 48 1.22 -8.91 15.90
CA LEU A 48 1.09 -7.83 14.92
C LEU A 48 -0.36 -7.65 14.49
N GLU A 49 -1.10 -8.74 14.23
CA GLU A 49 -2.52 -8.70 13.89
C GLU A 49 -3.35 -8.03 14.97
N SER A 50 -3.14 -8.42 16.23
CA SER A 50 -3.83 -7.82 17.38
C SER A 50 -3.48 -6.34 17.53
N TYR A 51 -2.22 -5.95 17.33
CA TYR A 51 -1.79 -4.55 17.45
C TYR A 51 -2.37 -3.67 16.34
N PHE A 52 -2.20 -4.07 15.07
CA PHE A 52 -2.63 -3.28 13.91
C PHE A 52 -4.14 -3.39 13.63
N GLY A 53 -4.81 -4.43 14.13
CA GLY A 53 -6.26 -4.56 14.10
C GLY A 53 -6.98 -3.67 15.10
N ASP A 54 -6.30 -3.27 16.18
CA ASP A 54 -6.80 -2.31 17.16
C ASP A 54 -6.64 -0.88 16.64
N ARG A 55 -7.76 -0.31 16.18
CA ARG A 55 -7.81 1.05 15.63
C ARG A 55 -7.50 2.13 16.67
N GLU A 56 -7.85 1.95 17.94
CA GLU A 56 -7.56 2.95 18.97
C GLU A 56 -6.08 2.97 19.34
N ARG A 57 -5.46 1.78 19.37
CA ARG A 57 -4.05 1.64 19.76
C ARG A 57 -3.08 2.03 18.65
N SER A 58 -3.37 1.66 17.40
CA SER A 58 -2.42 1.76 16.28
C SER A 58 -2.85 2.71 15.16
N SER A 59 -4.10 3.21 15.20
CA SER A 59 -4.75 3.85 14.04
C SER A 59 -4.82 2.96 12.80
N GLY A 60 -4.66 1.65 12.96
CA GLY A 60 -4.86 0.67 11.89
C GLY A 60 -6.34 0.36 11.65
N GLY A 61 -6.63 -0.91 11.40
CA GLY A 61 -7.97 -1.38 11.07
C GLY A 61 -7.97 -2.83 10.63
N ASP A 62 -9.03 -3.24 9.95
CA ASP A 62 -9.21 -4.63 9.54
C ASP A 62 -8.04 -5.13 8.70
N ILE A 63 -7.39 -6.18 9.19
CA ILE A 63 -6.26 -6.82 8.54
C ILE A 63 -6.77 -7.74 7.42
N SER A 64 -6.15 -7.64 6.26
CA SER A 64 -6.35 -8.56 5.13
C SER A 64 -5.30 -9.66 5.11
N SER A 65 -4.05 -9.38 5.50
CA SER A 65 -2.95 -10.34 5.48
C SER A 65 -1.75 -9.83 6.28
N ILE A 66 -0.99 -10.76 6.86
CA ILE A 66 0.34 -10.51 7.41
C ILE A 66 1.30 -11.49 6.75
N ARG A 67 2.34 -10.95 6.11
CA ARG A 67 3.38 -11.74 5.44
C ARG A 67 4.73 -11.39 6.03
N GLN A 68 5.46 -12.41 6.46
CA GLN A 68 6.86 -12.25 6.83
C GLN A 68 7.72 -12.14 5.56
N GLU A 69 8.51 -11.07 5.44
CA GLU A 69 9.43 -10.84 4.32
C GLU A 69 10.85 -11.30 4.67
N THR A 70 11.31 -10.99 5.88
CA THR A 70 12.58 -11.45 6.44
C THR A 70 12.39 -11.87 7.90
N LYS A 71 13.46 -12.33 8.57
CA LYS A 71 13.40 -12.74 9.99
C LYS A 71 12.82 -11.66 10.91
N ASP A 72 13.03 -10.39 10.60
CA ASP A 72 12.69 -9.22 11.42
C ASP A 72 11.78 -8.21 10.69
N THR A 73 11.25 -8.56 9.52
CA THR A 73 10.44 -7.66 8.70
C THR A 73 9.15 -8.33 8.25
N TYR A 74 8.03 -7.61 8.43
CA TYR A 74 6.69 -8.04 8.08
C TYR A 74 6.01 -7.00 7.21
N ILE A 75 5.18 -7.46 6.28
CA ILE A 75 4.23 -6.66 5.54
C ILE A 75 2.86 -6.91 6.15
N VAL A 76 2.24 -5.84 6.65
CA VAL A 76 0.88 -5.85 7.20
C VAL A 76 -0.03 -5.16 6.19
N SER A 77 -1.02 -5.89 5.68
CA SER A 77 -1.99 -5.38 4.69
C SER A 77 -3.37 -5.24 5.33
N PHE A 78 -4.02 -4.12 5.07
CA PHE A 78 -5.35 -3.76 5.54
C PHE A 78 -6.40 -3.97 4.44
N LYS A 79 -7.66 -4.16 4.83
CA LYS A 79 -8.78 -4.30 3.88
C LYS A 79 -9.09 -2.97 3.17
N GLU A 80 -8.93 -1.87 3.90
CA GLU A 80 -9.23 -0.50 3.46
C GLU A 80 -7.96 0.37 3.53
N ALA A 81 -7.79 1.30 2.59
CA ALA A 81 -6.76 2.33 2.71
C ALA A 81 -7.13 3.37 3.75
N PHE A 82 -6.12 4.07 4.25
CA PHE A 82 -6.33 5.18 5.16
C PHE A 82 -6.88 6.40 4.38
N GLY A 83 -8.20 6.57 4.40
CA GLY A 83 -8.90 7.68 3.76
C GLY A 83 -10.40 7.51 3.91
N LYS A 84 -11.08 8.55 4.41
CA LYS A 84 -12.54 8.61 4.60
C LYS A 84 -13.35 8.36 3.33
#